data_AF-A0A484Z9G9-F1
#
_entry.id   AF-A0A484Z9G9-F1
#
_cell.length_a   1.000
_cell.length_b   1.000
_cell.length_c   1.000
_cell.angle_alpha   90.00
_cell.angle_beta   90.00
_cell.angle_gamma   90.00
#
_symmetry.space_group_name_H-M   'P 1'
#
loop_
_entity.id
_entity.type
_entity.pdbx_description
1 polymer ?
#
loop_
_entity_poly.entity_id
_entity_poly.type
_entity_poly.pdbx_seq_one_letter_code
_entity_poly.pdbx_strand_id
1 'polypeptide(L)'
;MPLLHDEERSTWQQWFVQQGVKRPPRRSGPMFEDGLLTLAGVQAGLGCALMREPLIAPYLESGELVKIFNAPIDDGRDYYLCVRSDTDMTEDGKLLQNWLRRAAGGEQPGV
;
A
#
# COMPACT_ATOMS: atom_id res chain seq x y z
N MET A 1 17.94 -5.93 -10.46
CA MET A 1 17.31 -4.73 -9.89
C MET A 1 17.15 -4.93 -8.39
N PRO A 2 17.57 -4.00 -7.53
CA PRO A 2 17.39 -4.11 -6.08
C PRO A 2 15.91 -4.12 -5.68
N LEU A 3 15.59 -4.84 -4.61
CA LEU A 3 14.26 -4.84 -3.99
C LEU A 3 14.30 -3.85 -2.83
N LEU A 4 13.50 -2.80 -2.91
CA LEU A 4 13.33 -1.82 -1.83
C LEU A 4 12.29 -2.36 -0.84
N HIS A 5 12.52 -2.14 0.44
CA HIS A 5 11.66 -2.60 1.54
C HIS A 5 11.20 -1.39 2.35
N ASP A 6 9.94 -1.38 2.79
CA ASP A 6 9.41 -0.50 3.83
C ASP A 6 9.00 -1.35 5.04
N GLU A 7 9.08 -0.78 6.25
CA GLU A 7 8.63 -1.33 7.54
C GLU A 7 9.18 -2.73 7.95
N GLU A 8 9.04 -3.74 7.10
CA GLU A 8 9.47 -5.11 7.28
C GLU A 8 10.11 -5.74 6.02
N ARG A 9 11.08 -6.65 6.23
CA ARG A 9 11.73 -7.38 5.11
C ARG A 9 10.94 -8.62 4.67
N SER A 10 9.81 -8.91 5.30
CA SER A 10 9.03 -10.14 5.09
C SER A 10 8.24 -10.10 3.79
N THR A 11 7.71 -8.93 3.42
CA THR A 11 6.66 -8.78 2.40
C THR A 11 7.10 -9.33 1.04
N TRP A 12 8.32 -9.02 0.61
CA TRP A 12 8.89 -9.61 -0.62
C TRP A 12 8.98 -11.12 -0.57
N GLN A 13 9.41 -11.69 0.56
CA GLN A 13 9.50 -13.13 0.71
C GLN A 13 8.12 -13.79 0.65
N GLN A 14 7.13 -13.19 1.32
CA GLN A 14 5.75 -13.66 1.28
C GLN A 14 5.20 -13.59 -0.14
N TRP A 15 5.42 -12.48 -0.85
CA TRP A 15 5.03 -12.31 -2.25
C TRP A 15 5.65 -13.39 -3.14
N PHE A 16 6.96 -13.61 -3.05
CA PHE A 16 7.64 -14.66 -3.83
C PHE A 16 7.09 -16.06 -3.54
N VAL A 17 6.84 -16.39 -2.27
CA VAL A 17 6.25 -17.68 -1.89
C VAL A 17 4.84 -17.82 -2.46
N GLN A 18 4.01 -16.78 -2.39
CA GLN A 18 2.67 -16.75 -2.97
C GLN A 18 2.70 -16.93 -4.50
N GLN A 19 3.71 -16.39 -5.17
CA GLN A 19 3.93 -16.61 -6.62
C GLN A 19 4.58 -17.96 -6.96
N GLY A 20 4.76 -18.87 -5.98
CA GLY A 20 5.29 -20.22 -6.21
C GLY A 20 6.81 -20.30 -6.35
N VAL A 21 7.55 -19.25 -6.00
CA VAL A 21 9.01 -19.24 -6.07
C VAL A 21 9.60 -20.06 -4.92
N LYS A 22 10.08 -21.27 -5.25
CA LYS A 22 10.62 -22.24 -4.28
C LYS A 22 11.85 -21.78 -3.51
N ARG A 23 12.64 -20.88 -4.09
CA ARG A 23 13.86 -20.31 -3.49
C ARG A 23 13.85 -18.80 -3.70
N PRO A 24 13.12 -18.04 -2.87
CA PRO A 24 13.10 -16.59 -2.97
C PRO A 24 14.54 -16.04 -2.87
N PRO A 25 14.85 -14.94 -3.58
CA PRO A 25 16.11 -14.27 -3.40
C PRO A 25 16.30 -13.85 -1.93
N ARG A 26 17.56 -13.70 -1.51
CA ARG A 26 17.86 -13.21 -0.16
C ARG A 26 17.20 -11.84 0.05
N ARG A 27 16.81 -11.56 1.29
CA ARG A 27 16.29 -10.24 1.73
C ARG A 27 17.41 -9.19 1.62
N SER A 28 17.68 -8.74 0.40
CA SER A 28 18.71 -7.75 0.07
C SER A 28 18.08 -6.46 -0.45
N GLY A 29 18.76 -5.35 -0.24
CA GLY A 29 18.31 -4.02 -0.67
C GLY A 29 18.03 -3.08 0.51
N PRO A 30 17.85 -1.78 0.22
CA PRO A 30 17.59 -0.75 1.22
C PRO A 30 16.31 -1.05 2.00
N MET A 31 16.32 -0.69 3.29
CA MET A 31 15.11 -0.61 4.10
C MET A 31 14.85 0.86 4.38
N PHE A 32 13.63 1.31 4.13
CA PHE A 32 13.16 2.64 4.44
C PHE A 32 12.15 2.60 5.58
N GLU A 33 11.99 3.74 6.25
CA GLU A 33 11.07 3.89 7.38
C GLU A 33 9.60 3.72 6.98
N ASP A 34 9.22 4.18 5.78
CA ASP A 34 7.85 4.15 5.30
C ASP A 34 7.74 4.01 3.76
N GLY A 35 6.50 3.83 3.30
CA GLY A 35 6.18 3.68 1.88
C GLY A 35 6.42 4.94 1.03
N LEU A 36 6.31 6.15 1.58
CA LEU A 36 6.57 7.39 0.82
C LEU A 36 8.07 7.57 0.54
N LEU A 37 8.91 7.26 1.53
CA LEU A 37 10.36 7.25 1.34
C LEU A 37 10.79 6.13 0.38
N THR A 38 10.12 4.98 0.44
CA THR A 38 10.33 3.89 -0.52
C THR A 38 9.94 4.30 -1.94
N LEU A 39 8.80 4.97 -2.12
CA LEU A 39 8.37 5.55 -3.40
C LEU A 39 9.43 6.50 -3.97
N ALA A 40 9.94 7.43 -3.15
CA ALA A 40 11.01 8.34 -3.55
C ALA A 40 12.28 7.57 -4.00
N GLY A 41 12.60 6.46 -3.32
CA GLY A 41 13.69 5.56 -3.72
C GLY A 41 13.46 4.89 -5.08
N VAL A 42 12.23 4.46 -5.37
CA VAL A 42 11.86 3.90 -6.69
C VAL A 42 11.99 4.98 -7.77
N GLN A 43 11.45 6.18 -7.54
CA GLN A 43 11.51 7.31 -8.47
C GLN A 43 12.96 7.76 -8.75
N ALA A 44 13.84 7.65 -7.75
CA ALA A 44 15.28 7.89 -7.90
C ALA A 44 16.03 6.76 -8.62
N GLY A 45 15.35 5.69 -9.04
CA GLY A 45 15.94 4.57 -9.77
C GLY A 45 16.73 3.58 -8.90
N LEU A 46 16.52 3.56 -7.58
CA LEU A 46 17.25 2.66 -6.67
C LEU A 46 16.82 1.19 -6.80
N GLY A 47 15.64 0.91 -7.37
CA GLY A 47 15.12 -0.44 -7.51
C GLY A 47 13.62 -0.47 -7.74
N CYS A 48 13.00 -1.61 -7.40
CA CYS A 48 11.55 -1.76 -7.38
C CYS A 48 11.05 -2.06 -5.97
N ALA A 49 9.79 -1.74 -5.71
CA ALA A 49 9.14 -1.93 -4.41
C ALA A 49 7.77 -2.60 -4.57
N LEU A 50 7.31 -3.27 -3.51
CA LEU A 50 5.90 -3.58 -3.34
C LEU A 50 5.24 -2.32 -2.78
N MET A 51 4.20 -1.83 -3.44
CA MET A 51 3.56 -0.55 -3.12
C MET A 51 2.05 -0.72 -3.02
N ARG A 52 1.41 0.10 -2.19
CA ARG A 52 -0.05 0.20 -2.13
C ARG A 52 -0.55 0.96 -3.35
N GLU A 53 -1.21 0.26 -4.26
CA GLU A 53 -1.65 0.80 -5.56
C GLU A 53 -2.43 2.12 -5.47
N PRO A 54 -3.37 2.32 -4.51
CA PRO A 54 -4.07 3.60 -4.38
C PRO A 54 -3.15 4.79 -4.10
N LEU A 55 -2.01 4.58 -3.41
CA LEU A 55 -1.05 5.65 -3.11
C LEU A 55 -0.17 6.01 -4.30
N ILE A 56 -0.04 5.10 -5.28
CA ILE A 56 0.84 5.30 -6.43
C ILE A 56 0.09 5.46 -7.75
N ALA A 57 -1.25 5.42 -7.74
CA ALA A 57 -2.07 5.49 -8.94
C ALA A 57 -1.75 6.68 -9.86
N PRO A 58 -1.56 7.93 -9.37
CA PRO A 58 -1.20 9.05 -10.24
C PRO A 58 0.12 8.85 -10.99
N TYR A 59 1.09 8.16 -10.38
CA TYR A 59 2.39 7.90 -10.98
C TYR A 59 2.36 6.73 -11.98
N LEU A 60 1.43 5.79 -11.80
CA LEU A 60 1.14 4.76 -12.79
C LEU A 60 0.43 5.36 -14.00
N GLU A 61 -0.53 6.25 -13.78
CA GLU A 61 -1.27 6.96 -14.83
C GLU A 61 -0.37 7.90 -15.66
N SER A 62 0.55 8.60 -15.01
CA SER A 62 1.53 9.46 -15.69
C SER A 62 2.60 8.68 -16.46
N GLY A 63 2.76 7.38 -16.19
CA GLY A 63 3.83 6.55 -16.73
C GLY A 63 5.18 6.74 -16.06
N GLU A 64 5.26 7.53 -14.97
CA GLU A 64 6.47 7.67 -14.16
C GLU A 64 6.84 6.36 -13.47
N LEU A 65 5.85 5.60 -13.04
CA LEU A 65 6.00 4.24 -12.55
C LEU A 65 5.37 3.23 -13.51
N VAL A 66 5.94 2.03 -13.55
CA VAL A 66 5.42 0.91 -14.32
C VAL A 66 5.15 -0.25 -13.37
N LYS A 67 3.92 -0.77 -13.41
CA LYS A 67 3.54 -1.99 -12.67
C LYS A 67 4.18 -3.20 -13.34
N ILE A 68 5.15 -3.83 -12.64
CA ILE A 68 5.95 -4.93 -13.18
C ILE A 68 5.11 -6.21 -13.33
N PHE A 69 4.26 -6.50 -12.33
CA PHE A 69 3.44 -7.70 -12.29
C PHE A 69 2.01 -7.38 -11.87
N ASN A 70 1.03 -8.02 -12.49
CA ASN A 70 -0.36 -8.01 -12.02
C ASN A 70 -0.60 -9.14 -11.01
N ALA A 71 0.17 -9.14 -9.93
CA ALA A 71 0.15 -10.15 -8.88
C ALA A 71 0.20 -9.45 -7.51
N PRO A 72 -0.95 -9.03 -6.96
CA PRO A 72 -0.98 -8.42 -5.63
C PRO A 72 -0.71 -9.49 -4.55
N ILE A 73 -0.21 -9.04 -3.40
CA ILE A 73 -0.20 -9.80 -2.16
C ILE A 73 -1.20 -9.16 -1.19
N ASP A 74 -1.98 -9.99 -0.52
CA ASP A 74 -2.72 -9.59 0.67
C ASP A 74 -1.82 -9.88 1.88
N ASP A 75 -1.34 -8.82 2.50
CA ASP A 75 -0.48 -8.87 3.69
C ASP A 75 -1.28 -8.67 5.00
N GLY A 76 -2.62 -8.68 4.90
CA GLY A 76 -3.54 -8.47 6.02
C GLY A 76 -3.64 -7.01 6.49
N ARG A 77 -3.04 -6.04 5.78
CA ARG A 77 -3.09 -4.62 6.13
C ARG A 77 -3.98 -3.83 5.20
N ASP A 78 -4.85 -3.03 5.78
CA ASP A 78 -5.76 -2.12 5.07
C ASP A 78 -5.85 -0.76 5.77
N TYR A 79 -6.52 0.21 5.13
CA TYR A 79 -6.81 1.52 5.68
C TYR A 79 -8.15 1.53 6.41
N TYR A 80 -8.13 1.93 7.67
CA TYR A 80 -9.31 1.96 8.53
C TYR A 80 -9.69 3.38 8.93
N LEU A 81 -10.98 3.71 8.80
CA LEU A 81 -11.56 4.91 9.40
C LEU A 81 -12.01 4.59 10.83
N CYS A 82 -11.19 4.98 11.81
CA CYS A 82 -11.48 4.74 13.22
C CYS A 82 -12.23 5.92 13.86
N VAL A 83 -13.24 5.61 14.67
CA VAL A 83 -13.97 6.58 15.50
C VAL A 83 -13.93 6.13 16.96
N ARG A 84 -14.05 7.09 17.87
CA ARG A 84 -14.15 6.79 19.31
C ARG A 84 -15.43 6.00 19.58
N SER A 85 -15.31 4.94 20.37
CA SER A 85 -16.46 4.12 20.79
C SER A 85 -17.16 4.67 22.05
N ASP A 86 -16.50 5.55 22.78
CA ASP A 86 -16.93 6.07 24.08
C ASP A 86 -17.61 7.45 23.99
N THR A 87 -17.80 7.98 22.78
CA THR A 87 -18.40 9.29 22.59
C THR A 87 -19.12 9.35 21.24
N ASP A 88 -20.30 9.96 21.24
CA ASP A 88 -21.01 10.22 19.99
C ASP A 88 -20.24 11.22 19.14
N MET A 89 -20.18 10.94 17.84
CA MET A 89 -19.56 11.82 16.86
C MET A 89 -20.44 13.05 16.62
N THR A 90 -19.82 14.23 16.54
CA THR A 90 -20.51 15.47 16.18
C THR A 90 -21.12 15.38 14.78
N GLU A 91 -22.09 16.25 14.48
CA GLU A 91 -22.66 16.32 13.12
C GLU A 91 -21.59 16.61 12.06
N ASP A 92 -20.66 17.52 12.33
CA ASP A 92 -19.52 17.78 11.43
C ASP A 92 -18.61 16.55 11.27
N GLY A 93 -18.42 15.77 12.33
CA GLY A 93 -17.66 14.52 12.27
C GLY A 93 -18.36 13.47 11.39
N LYS A 94 -19.69 13.35 11.49
CA LYS A 94 -20.50 12.47 10.62
C LYS A 94 -20.41 12.92 9.17
N LEU A 95 -20.46 14.23 8.91
CA LEU A 95 -20.30 14.78 7.56
C LEU A 95 -18.93 14.43 6.97
N LEU A 96 -17.85 14.59 7.75
CA LEU A 96 -16.50 14.21 7.31
C LEU A 96 -16.37 12.70 7.08
N GLN A 97 -16.88 11.87 7.99
CA GLN A 97 -16.88 10.41 7.82
C GLN A 97 -17.60 9.99 6.52
N ASN A 98 -18.78 10.55 6.27
CA ASN A 98 -19.56 10.24 5.07
C ASN A 98 -18.86 10.71 3.80
N TRP A 99 -18.16 11.85 3.85
CA TRP A 99 -17.33 12.30 2.75
C TRP A 99 -16.14 11.36 2.51
N LEU A 100 -15.40 10.96 3.56
CA LEU A 100 -14.26 10.05 3.45
C LEU A 100 -14.66 8.68 2.87
N ARG A 101 -15.79 8.12 3.31
CA ARG A 101 -16.29 6.83 2.78
C ARG A 101 -16.58 6.90 1.28
N ARG A 102 -17.22 7.99 0.83
CA ARG A 102 -17.48 8.22 -0.61
C ARG A 102 -16.18 8.43 -1.39
N ALA A 103 -15.25 9.23 -0.86
CA ALA A 103 -13.97 9.53 -1.50
C ALA A 103 -13.09 8.27 -1.64
N ALA A 104 -13.14 7.35 -0.67
CA ALA A 104 -12.43 6.08 -0.72
C ALA A 104 -13.05 5.04 -1.68
N GLY A 105 -14.13 5.38 -2.40
CA GLY A 105 -14.84 4.43 -3.26
C GLY A 105 -15.67 3.41 -2.48
N GLY A 106 -15.83 3.60 -1.17
CA GLY A 106 -16.69 2.78 -0.32
C GLY A 106 -18.16 3.16 -0.49
N GLU A 107 -18.79 2.76 -1.59
CA GLU A 107 -20.24 2.50 -1.54
C GLU A 107 -20.44 1.28 -0.63
N GLN A 108 -21.12 1.48 0.50
CA GLN A 108 -21.69 0.34 1.25
C GLN A 108 -23.03 -0.02 0.61
N PRO A 109 -23.22 -1.27 0.12
CA PRO A 109 -24.55 -1.85 0.04
C PRO A 109 -25.11 -1.93 1.46
N GLY A 110 -26.39 -1.56 1.61
CA GLY A 110 -27.04 -1.39 2.90
C GLY A 110 -27.00 -2.59 3.84
N VAL A 111 -27.13 -2.27 5.12
CA VAL A 111 -27.74 -3.14 6.14
C VAL A 111 -28.94 -2.39 6.69
#